data_AF-A0A4U4E492-F1
#
_entry.id   AF-A0A4U4E492-F1
#
_cell.length_a   1.000
_cell.length_b   1.000
_cell.length_c   1.000
_cell.angle_alpha   90.00
_cell.angle_beta   90.00
_cell.angle_gamma   90.00
#
_symmetry.space_group_name_H-M   'P 1'
#
loop_
_entity.id
_entity.type
_entity.pdbx_description
1 polymer ?
#
loop_
_entity_poly.entity_id
_entity_poly.type
_entity_poly.pdbx_seq_one_letter_code
_entity_poly.pdbx_strand_id
1 'polypeptide(L)'
;MKGKTKSGFEYKISKERLDNYELLEAIVELETNPLTLSKVVIMLLGKEQTEKLKDHLRTKDGIVPAEKMSEEITEIFQSHSNTKNS
;
A
#
# COMPACT_ATOMS: atom_id res chain seq x y z
N MET A 1 -3.70 6.96 11.32
CA MET A 1 -4.96 6.97 10.53
C MET A 1 -5.38 5.54 10.26
N LYS A 2 -6.68 5.26 10.20
CA LYS A 2 -7.23 3.94 9.86
C LYS A 2 -8.10 4.09 8.61
N GLY A 3 -8.21 3.03 7.82
CA GLY A 3 -9.07 3.01 6.64
C GLY A 3 -9.39 1.59 6.20
N LYS A 4 -10.20 1.49 5.17
CA LYS A 4 -10.62 0.22 4.57
C LYS A 4 -10.71 0.38 3.06
N THR A 5 -10.11 -0.56 2.33
CA THR A 5 -10.17 -0.58 0.86
C THR A 5 -11.49 -1.19 0.39
N LYS A 6 -11.82 -1.05 -0.90
CA LYS A 6 -13.03 -1.60 -1.52
C LYS A 6 -13.07 -3.12 -1.44
N SER A 7 -11.92 -3.79 -1.48
CA SER A 7 -11.85 -5.25 -1.28
C SER A 7 -12.09 -5.67 0.17
N GLY A 8 -12.13 -4.71 1.09
CA GLY A 8 -12.39 -4.93 2.51
C GLY A 8 -11.14 -5.03 3.37
N PHE A 9 -9.94 -4.76 2.84
CA PHE A 9 -8.72 -4.77 3.64
C PHE A 9 -8.69 -3.57 4.60
N GLU A 10 -8.57 -3.84 5.90
CA GLU A 10 -8.47 -2.80 6.92
C GLU A 10 -7.00 -2.51 7.24
N TYR A 11 -6.65 -1.22 7.25
CA TYR A 11 -5.27 -0.77 7.46
C TYR A 11 -5.18 0.37 8.48
N LYS A 12 -4.00 0.52 9.06
CA LYS A 12 -3.62 1.60 9.96
C LYS A 12 -2.24 2.12 9.60
N ILE A 13 -2.16 3.36 9.13
CA ILE A 13 -0.90 4.02 8.74
C ILE A 13 -0.62 5.18 9.70
N SER A 14 0.64 5.34 10.15
CA SER A 14 1.03 6.49 10.96
C SER A 14 1.24 7.73 10.09
N LYS A 15 1.03 8.93 10.64
CA LYS A 15 1.28 10.18 9.92
C LYS A 15 2.75 10.29 9.48
N GLU A 16 3.68 9.89 10.35
CA GLU A 16 5.13 9.86 10.06
C GLU A 16 5.49 9.05 8.81
N ARG A 17 4.78 7.95 8.53
CA ARG A 17 5.02 7.16 7.32
C ARG A 17 4.52 7.84 6.05
N LEU A 18 3.43 8.60 6.14
CA LEU A 18 2.91 9.39 5.03
C LEU A 18 3.78 10.61 4.75
N ASP A 19 4.38 11.19 5.80
CA ASP A 19 5.32 12.32 5.70
C ASP A 19 6.77 11.85 5.46
N ASN A 20 7.01 10.58 5.16
CA ASN A 20 8.34 10.03 4.92
C ASN A 20 8.83 10.37 3.50
N TYR A 21 9.89 11.17 3.39
CA TYR A 21 10.50 11.51 2.12
C TYR A 21 11.04 10.29 1.36
N GLU A 22 11.60 9.29 2.05
CA GLU A 22 12.07 8.05 1.40
C GLU A 22 10.92 7.26 0.76
N LEU A 23 9.69 7.38 1.27
CA LEU A 23 8.51 6.78 0.65
C LEU A 23 8.21 7.46 -0.69
N LEU A 24 8.36 8.79 -0.76
CA LEU A 24 8.20 9.53 -2.02
C LEU A 24 9.27 9.13 -3.04
N GLU A 25 10.52 8.99 -2.63
CA GLU A 25 11.59 8.49 -3.50
C GLU A 25 11.30 7.08 -4.03
N ALA A 26 10.81 6.18 -3.17
CA ALA A 26 10.44 4.82 -3.58
C ALA A 26 9.26 4.80 -4.56
N ILE A 27 8.32 5.74 -4.46
CA ILE A 27 7.22 5.91 -5.43
C ILE A 27 7.73 6.43 -6.78
N VAL A 28 8.65 7.39 -6.78
CA VAL A 28 9.29 7.87 -8.03
C VAL A 28 10.09 6.75 -8.68
N GLU A 29 10.83 5.98 -7.89
CA GLU A 29 11.60 4.81 -8.38
C GLU A 29 10.68 3.76 -9.01
N LEU A 30 9.47 3.55 -8.45
CA LEU A 30 8.48 2.60 -8.98
C LEU A 30 8.10 2.85 -10.45
N GLU A 31 8.10 4.11 -10.91
CA GLU A 31 7.81 4.45 -12.31
C GLU A 31 8.87 3.90 -13.28
N THR A 32 10.11 3.75 -12.83
CA THR A 32 11.23 3.26 -13.64
C THR A 32 11.61 1.81 -13.31
N ASN A 33 11.25 1.33 -12.14
CA ASN A 33 11.53 -0.01 -11.65
C ASN A 33 10.31 -0.61 -10.91
N PRO A 34 9.47 -1.40 -11.61
CA PRO A 34 8.29 -2.04 -11.02
C PRO A 34 8.58 -2.95 -9.82
N LEU A 35 9.81 -3.45 -9.67
CA LEU A 35 10.20 -4.32 -8.56
C LEU A 35 10.20 -3.59 -7.20
N THR A 36 10.25 -2.25 -7.24
CA THR A 36 10.24 -1.39 -6.06
C THR A 36 8.88 -1.34 -5.37
N LEU A 37 7.82 -1.90 -5.97
CA LEU A 37 6.47 -1.95 -5.35
C LEU A 37 6.52 -2.62 -3.97
N SER A 38 7.29 -3.69 -3.82
CA SER A 38 7.44 -4.40 -2.54
C SER A 38 8.00 -3.50 -1.42
N LYS A 39 8.94 -2.61 -1.77
CA LYS A 39 9.51 -1.61 -0.86
C LYS A 39 8.47 -0.56 -0.48
N VAL A 40 7.74 -0.02 -1.46
CA VAL A 40 6.67 0.96 -1.23
C VAL A 40 5.61 0.41 -0.26
N VAL A 41 5.14 -0.82 -0.49
CA VAL A 41 4.14 -1.49 0.37
C VAL A 41 4.64 -1.59 1.81
N ILE A 42 5.88 -2.04 2.01
CA ILE A 42 6.48 -2.19 3.35
C ILE A 42 6.68 -0.84 4.04
N MET A 43 7.08 0.20 3.30
CA MET A 43 7.28 1.53 3.87
C MET A 43 5.95 2.17 4.30
N LEU A 44 4.89 1.96 3.50
CA LEU A 44 3.56 2.46 3.78
C LEU A 44 2.89 1.71 4.94
N LEU A 45 2.76 0.38 4.81
CA LEU A 45 1.96 -0.46 5.71
C LEU A 45 2.80 -1.07 6.83
N GLY A 46 4.11 -1.15 6.68
CA GLY A 46 4.98 -1.89 7.58
C GLY A 46 4.90 -3.39 7.32
N LYS A 47 5.87 -4.14 7.85
CA LYS A 47 6.00 -5.58 7.60
C LYS A 47 4.74 -6.37 7.97
N GLU A 48 4.19 -6.13 9.16
CA GLU A 48 3.04 -6.90 9.65
C GLU A 48 1.78 -6.72 8.78
N GLN A 49 1.42 -5.48 8.45
CA GLN A 49 0.25 -5.23 7.61
C GLN A 49 0.49 -5.59 6.14
N THR A 50 1.74 -5.57 5.68
CA THR A 50 2.10 -6.08 4.35
C THR A 50 1.79 -7.55 4.23
N GLU A 51 2.14 -8.36 5.24
CA GLU A 51 1.79 -9.78 5.24
C GLU A 51 0.27 -10.00 5.31
N LYS A 52 -0.44 -9.22 6.14
CA LYS A 52 -1.92 -9.26 6.18
C LYS A 52 -2.55 -8.92 4.84
N LEU A 53 -2.00 -7.94 4.11
CA LEU A 53 -2.47 -7.59 2.77
C LEU A 53 -2.20 -8.70 1.76
N LYS A 54 -1.00 -9.31 1.81
CA LYS A 54 -0.68 -10.48 0.98
C LYS A 54 -1.65 -11.63 1.24
N ASP A 55 -1.93 -11.93 2.50
CA ASP A 55 -2.88 -12.98 2.89
C ASP A 55 -4.31 -12.66 2.42
N HIS A 56 -4.75 -11.41 2.56
CA HIS A 56 -6.05 -10.93 2.07
C HIS A 56 -6.21 -11.07 0.55
N LEU A 57 -5.13 -10.84 -0.20
CA LEU A 57 -5.13 -10.92 -1.66
C LEU A 57 -4.82 -12.31 -2.22
N ARG A 58 -4.33 -13.24 -1.38
CA ARG A 58 -3.86 -14.55 -1.81
C ARG A 58 -5.01 -15.35 -2.41
N THR A 59 -4.79 -15.87 -3.61
CA THR A 59 -5.75 -16.74 -4.29
C THR A 59 -5.78 -18.13 -3.66
N LYS A 60 -6.77 -18.94 -4.05
CA LYS A 60 -6.87 -20.35 -3.63
C LYS A 60 -5.63 -21.17 -4.00
N ASP A 61 -4.92 -20.76 -5.06
CA ASP A 61 -3.69 -21.40 -5.53
C ASP A 61 -2.43 -20.89 -4.79
N GLY A 62 -2.59 -20.04 -3.78
CA GLY A 62 -1.49 -19.52 -2.97
C GLY A 62 -0.74 -18.33 -3.58
N ILE A 63 -1.22 -17.78 -4.69
CA ILE A 63 -0.56 -16.70 -5.43
C ILE A 63 -1.10 -15.35 -4.98
N VAL A 64 -0.23 -14.35 -4.83
CA VAL A 64 -0.63 -12.95 -4.59
C VAL A 64 -0.53 -12.20 -5.92
N PRO A 65 -1.65 -11.81 -6.55
CA PRO A 65 -1.61 -11.10 -7.82
C PRO A 65 -1.01 -9.70 -7.66
N ALA A 66 0.02 -9.40 -8.46
CA ALA A 66 0.68 -8.08 -8.42
C ALA A 66 -0.28 -6.94 -8.77
N GLU A 67 -1.21 -7.17 -9.70
CA GLU A 67 -2.23 -6.19 -10.09
C GLU A 67 -3.12 -5.78 -8.91
N LYS A 68 -3.68 -6.76 -8.19
CA LYS A 68 -4.48 -6.48 -6.99
C LYS A 68 -3.67 -5.77 -5.90
N MET A 69 -2.40 -6.12 -5.73
CA MET A 69 -1.51 -5.41 -4.81
C MET A 69 -1.38 -3.93 -5.21
N SER A 70 -1.13 -3.64 -6.48
CA SER A 70 -1.04 -2.28 -6.99
C SER A 70 -2.34 -1.50 -6.83
N GLU A 71 -3.49 -2.12 -7.09
CA GLU A 71 -4.83 -1.52 -6.90
C GLU A 71 -5.06 -1.13 -5.44
N GLU A 72 -4.79 -2.03 -4.49
CA GLU A 72 -4.96 -1.78 -3.05
C GLU A 72 -4.09 -0.61 -2.58
N ILE A 73 -2.82 -0.58 -2.98
CA ILE A 73 -1.89 0.50 -2.61
C ILE A 73 -2.34 1.83 -3.22
N THR A 74 -2.76 1.81 -4.49
CA THR A 74 -3.29 3.00 -5.16
C THR A 74 -4.53 3.54 -4.44
N GLU A 75 -5.46 2.66 -4.06
CA GLU A 75 -6.67 3.05 -3.33
C GLU A 75 -6.33 3.63 -1.95
N ILE A 76 -5.39 3.03 -1.23
CA ILE A 76 -4.92 3.55 0.07
C ILE A 76 -4.37 4.97 -0.11
N PHE A 77 -3.54 5.25 -1.12
CA PHE A 77 -3.05 6.60 -1.38
C PHE A 77 -4.16 7.58 -1.76
N GLN A 78 -5.10 7.19 -2.62
CA GLN A 78 -6.23 8.03 -3.04
C GLN A 78 -7.18 8.35 -1.87
N SER A 79 -7.39 7.39 -0.96
CA SER A 79 -8.16 7.61 0.27
C SER A 79 -7.52 8.71 1.13
N HIS A 80 -6.19 8.83 1.10
CA HIS A 80 -5.45 9.83 1.85
C HIS A 80 -5.37 11.19 1.16
N SER A 81 -5.25 11.26 -0.17
CA SER A 81 -5.28 12.54 -0.90
C SER A 81 -6.60 13.28 -0.68
N ASN A 82 -7.71 12.55 -0.63
CA ASN A 82 -9.03 13.14 -0.36
C ASN A 82 -9.19 13.64 1.08
N THR A 83 -8.44 13.10 2.05
CA THR A 83 -8.47 13.58 3.45
C THR A 83 -7.67 14.86 3.72
N LYS A 84 -6.89 15.38 2.76
CA LYS A 84 -6.21 16.69 2.91
C LYS A 84 -7.08 17.89 2.50
N ASN A 85 -8.23 17.67 1.85
CA ASN A 85 -9.14 18.71 1.34
C ASN A 85 -10.52 18.72 2.04
N SER A 86 -10.64 18.16 3.25
CA SER A 86 -11.88 18.19 4.06
C SER A 86 -11.60 18.66 5.48
#